data_AF-A0A1G1EC03-F1
#
_entry.id   AF-A0A1G1EC03-F1
#
_cell.length_a   1.000
_cell.length_b   1.000
_cell.length_c   1.000
_cell.angle_alpha   90.00
_cell.angle_beta   90.00
_cell.angle_gamma   90.00
#
_symmetry.space_group_name_H-M   'P 1'
#
loop_
_entity.id
_entity.type
_entity.pdbx_description
1 polymer ?
#
loop_
_entity_poly.entity_id
_entity_poly.type
_entity_poly.pdbx_seq_one_letter_code
_entity_poly.pdbx_strand_id
1 'polypeptide(L)'
;MANPSPPGIIFLVGPTSVGKTALAISLAQWLNTEIISADSRQIYRYLDIGTGKPSQAQLELVPHHLISIVYPDEEFTVADYLKRCLTLVEEFNQKQKIPLIVGGTGLYIKALVRGLFGGPGADRRLKPEMKKWVKEKGISDLYLKLQEVDPEAAKKIHPHDER
;
A
#
# COMPACT_ATOMS: atom_id res chain seq x y z
N MET A 1 18.34 -7.23 -32.11
CA MET A 1 18.08 -5.84 -31.65
C MET A 1 17.83 -5.93 -30.15
N ALA A 2 18.57 -5.21 -29.32
CA ALA A 2 18.34 -5.25 -27.87
C ALA A 2 16.96 -4.67 -27.59
N ASN A 3 16.11 -5.42 -26.86
CA ASN A 3 14.87 -4.85 -26.35
C ASN A 3 15.25 -3.64 -25.48
N PRO A 4 14.63 -2.46 -25.68
CA PRO A 4 14.85 -1.35 -24.78
C PRO A 4 14.51 -1.81 -23.36
N SER A 5 15.40 -1.55 -22.41
CA SER A 5 15.13 -1.80 -21.00
C SER A 5 13.83 -1.12 -20.60
N PRO A 6 12.93 -1.77 -19.85
CA PRO A 6 11.68 -1.14 -19.44
C PRO A 6 11.97 0.18 -18.74
N PRO A 7 11.12 1.21 -18.95
CA PRO A 7 11.28 2.48 -18.24
C PRO A 7 11.32 2.22 -16.72
N GLY A 8 12.24 2.88 -16.03
CA GLY A 8 12.34 2.79 -14.58
C GLY A 8 11.07 3.30 -13.89
N ILE A 9 10.94 3.07 -12.58
CA ILE A 9 9.83 3.58 -11.76
C ILE A 9 10.33 4.78 -10.96
N ILE A 10 9.55 5.87 -10.93
CA ILE A 10 9.83 7.02 -10.06
C ILE A 10 8.95 6.95 -8.82
N PHE A 11 9.58 7.06 -7.65
CA PHE A 11 8.88 7.15 -6.37
C PHE A 11 8.98 8.56 -5.81
N LEU A 12 7.84 9.23 -5.61
CA LEU A 12 7.75 10.48 -4.87
C LEU A 12 7.15 10.22 -3.49
N VAL A 13 8.04 10.02 -2.52
CA VAL A 13 7.69 9.68 -1.14
C VAL A 13 7.92 10.86 -0.19
N GLY A 14 7.11 10.94 0.86
CA GLY A 14 7.28 11.93 1.92
C GLY A 14 6.09 12.01 2.87
N PRO A 15 6.22 12.71 4.00
CA PRO A 15 5.16 12.79 5.02
C PRO A 15 3.92 13.54 4.51
N THR A 16 2.81 13.44 5.23
CA THR A 16 1.58 14.16 4.90
C THR A 16 1.82 15.67 4.95
N SER A 17 1.10 16.44 4.12
CA SER A 17 1.10 17.90 4.11
C SER A 17 2.39 18.62 3.68
N VAL A 18 3.38 17.92 3.09
CA VAL A 18 4.58 18.59 2.50
C VAL A 18 4.43 19.00 1.03
N GLY A 19 3.20 19.08 0.51
CA GLY A 19 2.96 19.55 -0.86
C GLY A 19 3.22 18.53 -1.98
N LYS A 20 3.33 17.22 -1.66
CA LYS A 20 3.61 16.16 -2.65
C LYS A 20 2.68 16.18 -3.85
N THR A 21 1.39 16.41 -3.66
CA THR A 21 0.40 16.39 -4.75
C THR A 21 0.68 17.45 -5.81
N ALA A 22 1.02 18.68 -5.40
CA ALA A 22 1.34 19.74 -6.34
C ALA A 22 2.60 19.41 -7.15
N LEU A 23 3.66 18.95 -6.47
CA LEU A 23 4.89 18.52 -7.12
C LEU A 23 4.67 17.32 -8.05
N ALA A 24 3.87 16.35 -7.64
CA ALA A 24 3.53 15.18 -8.43
C ALA A 24 2.86 15.55 -9.75
N ILE A 25 1.88 16.45 -9.71
CA ILE A 25 1.16 16.91 -10.90
C ILE A 25 2.12 17.61 -11.87
N SER A 26 2.92 18.56 -11.37
CA SER A 26 3.91 19.26 -12.20
C SER A 26 4.93 18.29 -12.81
N LEU A 27 5.40 17.31 -12.04
CA LEU A 27 6.33 16.31 -12.53
C LEU A 27 5.70 15.38 -13.57
N ALA A 28 4.46 14.96 -13.35
CA ALA A 28 3.74 14.09 -14.27
C ALA A 28 3.47 14.77 -15.62
N GLN A 29 3.10 16.05 -15.61
CA GLN A 29 2.94 16.84 -16.84
C GLN A 29 4.27 16.99 -17.58
N TRP A 30 5.37 17.28 -16.87
CA TRP A 30 6.69 17.42 -17.48
C TRP A 30 7.19 16.10 -18.10
N LEU A 31 6.90 14.97 -17.47
CA LEU A 31 7.26 13.63 -17.96
C LEU A 31 6.25 13.03 -18.94
N ASN A 32 5.14 13.72 -19.23
CA ASN A 32 4.01 13.19 -20.00
C ASN A 32 3.54 11.80 -19.49
N THR A 33 3.40 11.68 -18.17
CA THR A 33 3.01 10.44 -17.50
C THR A 33 1.81 10.65 -16.57
N GLU A 34 1.43 9.58 -15.91
CA GLU A 34 0.27 9.48 -15.02
C GLU A 34 0.72 9.04 -13.63
N ILE A 35 -0.11 9.31 -12.62
CA ILE A 35 0.24 9.11 -11.21
C ILE A 35 -0.42 7.84 -10.69
N ILE A 36 0.33 7.01 -9.98
CA ILE A 36 -0.21 5.88 -9.21
C ILE A 36 -0.13 6.23 -7.73
N SER A 37 -1.28 6.32 -7.06
CA SER A 37 -1.30 6.61 -5.62
C SER A 37 -0.75 5.45 -4.80
N ALA A 38 0.08 5.76 -3.80
CA ALA A 38 0.61 4.86 -2.78
C ALA A 38 0.15 5.31 -1.38
N ASP A 39 -1.15 5.58 -1.25
CA ASP A 39 -1.80 5.98 0.00
C ASP A 39 -2.95 5.04 0.35
N SER A 40 -2.84 4.31 1.46
CA SER A 40 -3.84 3.34 1.89
C SER A 40 -5.17 3.94 2.34
N ARG A 41 -5.26 5.26 2.47
CA ARG A 41 -6.51 5.95 2.83
C ARG A 41 -7.19 6.54 1.60
N GLN A 42 -6.43 7.04 0.63
CA GLN A 42 -6.99 7.64 -0.59
C GLN A 42 -7.66 6.62 -1.53
N ILE A 43 -7.37 5.33 -1.38
CA ILE A 43 -8.04 4.25 -2.11
C ILE A 43 -9.56 4.16 -1.86
N TYR A 44 -10.04 4.65 -0.71
CA TYR A 44 -11.45 4.52 -0.32
C TYR A 44 -12.33 5.62 -0.90
N ARG A 45 -13.45 5.28 -1.52
CA ARG A 45 -14.46 6.22 -2.03
C ARG A 45 -15.08 7.05 -0.90
N TYR A 46 -15.55 8.26 -1.23
CA TYR A 46 -16.24 9.20 -0.33
C TYR A 46 -15.41 9.79 0.83
N LEU A 47 -14.27 9.19 1.18
CA LEU A 47 -13.38 9.68 2.23
C LEU A 47 -12.41 10.75 1.70
N ASP A 48 -12.90 11.83 1.11
CA ASP A 48 -12.06 12.77 0.35
C ASP A 48 -11.26 13.74 1.26
N ILE A 49 -11.96 14.46 2.14
CA ILE A 49 -11.37 15.54 2.95
C ILE A 49 -10.37 15.00 3.97
N GLY A 50 -10.79 14.02 4.78
CA GLY A 50 -9.98 13.48 5.88
C GLY A 50 -8.74 12.70 5.44
N THR A 51 -8.67 12.31 4.16
CA THR A 51 -7.54 11.56 3.60
C THR A 51 -6.64 12.42 2.71
N GLY A 52 -6.97 13.71 2.57
CA GLY A 52 -6.19 14.66 1.78
C GLY A 52 -6.11 14.26 0.30
N LYS A 53 -7.20 13.73 -0.27
CA LYS A 53 -7.24 13.42 -1.71
C LYS A 53 -7.02 14.68 -2.54
N PRO A 54 -6.40 14.56 -3.73
CA PRO A 54 -6.41 15.63 -4.71
C PRO A 54 -7.85 16.07 -4.99
N SER A 55 -8.05 17.37 -5.10
CA SER A 55 -9.33 17.95 -5.51
C SER A 55 -9.70 17.52 -6.93
N GLN A 56 -10.97 17.63 -7.29
CA GLN A 56 -11.44 17.33 -8.64
C GLN A 56 -10.67 18.10 -9.71
N ALA A 57 -10.41 19.40 -9.49
CA ALA A 57 -9.60 20.21 -10.39
C ALA A 57 -8.17 19.66 -10.56
N GLN A 58 -7.57 19.09 -9.51
CA GLN A 58 -6.24 18.47 -9.60
C GLN A 58 -6.27 17.12 -10.32
N LEU A 59 -7.33 16.33 -10.14
CA LEU A 59 -7.52 15.05 -10.82
C LEU A 59 -7.74 15.23 -12.33
N GLU A 60 -8.29 16.37 -12.75
CA GLU A 60 -8.47 16.73 -14.16
C GLU A 60 -7.16 17.12 -14.85
N LEU A 61 -6.14 17.57 -14.11
CA LEU A 61 -4.85 17.97 -14.67
C LEU A 61 -4.01 16.78 -15.14
N VAL A 62 -4.07 15.66 -14.41
CA VAL A 62 -3.30 14.44 -14.66
C VAL A 62 -4.09 13.22 -14.16
N PRO A 63 -4.19 12.13 -14.93
CA PRO A 63 -4.82 10.90 -14.45
C PRO A 63 -4.13 10.34 -13.19
N HIS A 64 -4.94 10.04 -12.17
CA HIS A 64 -4.52 9.39 -10.95
C HIS A 64 -5.14 8.00 -10.84
N HIS A 65 -4.30 6.99 -10.65
CA HIS A 65 -4.68 5.60 -10.45
C HIS A 65 -4.68 5.23 -8.98
N LEU A 66 -5.44 4.18 -8.65
CA LEU A 66 -5.58 3.64 -7.28
C LEU A 66 -6.09 4.68 -6.25
N ILE A 67 -6.95 5.58 -6.70
CA ILE A 67 -7.68 6.52 -5.84
C ILE A 67 -9.18 6.25 -5.96
N SER A 68 -9.91 6.27 -4.83
CA SER A 68 -11.36 6.04 -4.81
C SER A 68 -11.79 4.77 -5.57
N ILE A 69 -11.04 3.68 -5.42
CA ILE A 69 -11.25 2.40 -6.12
C ILE A 69 -12.06 1.38 -5.31
N VAL A 70 -12.20 1.57 -4.00
CA VAL A 70 -12.81 0.63 -3.06
C VAL A 70 -13.82 1.37 -2.15
N TYR A 71 -14.93 0.75 -1.77
CA TYR A 71 -15.88 1.33 -0.81
C TYR A 71 -15.35 1.24 0.64
N PRO A 72 -15.72 2.17 1.55
CA PRO A 72 -15.19 2.19 2.92
C PRO A 72 -15.44 0.92 3.75
N ASP A 73 -16.46 0.13 3.41
CA ASP A 73 -16.84 -1.13 4.06
C ASP A 73 -16.13 -2.36 3.49
N GLU A 74 -15.31 -2.19 2.45
CA GLU A 74 -14.55 -3.27 1.83
C GLU A 74 -13.11 -3.35 2.41
N GLU A 75 -12.61 -4.58 2.56
CA GLU A 75 -11.22 -4.82 2.93
C GLU A 75 -10.30 -4.55 1.72
N PHE A 76 -9.16 -3.90 1.96
CA PHE A 76 -8.12 -3.71 0.95
C PHE A 76 -6.74 -3.93 1.54
N THR A 77 -6.05 -4.98 1.08
CA THR A 77 -4.77 -5.41 1.63
C THR A 77 -3.59 -4.87 0.84
N VAL A 78 -2.37 -4.99 1.41
CA VAL A 78 -1.13 -4.71 0.66
C VAL A 78 -0.95 -5.64 -0.53
N ALA A 79 -1.48 -6.88 -0.47
CA ALA A 79 -1.43 -7.81 -1.60
C ALA A 79 -2.33 -7.34 -2.75
N ASP A 80 -3.52 -6.82 -2.44
CA ASP A 80 -4.43 -6.23 -3.44
C ASP A 80 -3.79 -5.01 -4.10
N TYR A 81 -3.18 -4.14 -3.29
CA TYR A 81 -2.43 -2.99 -3.78
C TYR A 81 -1.30 -3.42 -4.73
N LEU A 82 -0.46 -4.35 -4.28
CA LEU A 82 0.70 -4.81 -5.05
C LEU A 82 0.26 -5.39 -6.40
N LYS A 83 -0.76 -6.26 -6.40
CA LYS A 83 -1.31 -6.84 -7.62
C LYS A 83 -1.77 -5.77 -8.60
N ARG A 84 -2.62 -4.84 -8.15
CA ARG A 84 -3.17 -3.77 -9.00
C ARG A 84 -2.09 -2.80 -9.50
N CYS A 85 -1.15 -2.44 -8.64
CA CYS A 85 -0.05 -1.55 -9.00
C CYS A 85 0.88 -2.19 -10.03
N LEU A 86 1.20 -3.48 -9.90
CA LEU A 86 2.03 -4.18 -10.87
C LEU A 86 1.36 -4.28 -12.24
N THR A 87 0.05 -4.54 -12.30
CA THR A 87 -0.71 -4.48 -13.55
C THR A 87 -0.60 -3.11 -14.22
N LEU A 88 -0.74 -2.02 -13.46
CA LEU A 88 -0.57 -0.66 -13.99
C LEU A 88 0.87 -0.41 -14.47
N VAL A 89 1.87 -0.87 -13.73
CA VAL A 89 3.29 -0.74 -14.15
C VAL A 89 3.53 -1.46 -15.47
N GLU A 90 2.97 -2.65 -15.67
CA GLU A 90 3.04 -3.38 -16.94
C GLU A 90 2.37 -2.61 -18.08
N GLU A 91 1.19 -2.02 -17.85
CA GLU A 91 0.51 -1.17 -18.84
C GLU A 91 1.34 0.07 -19.22
N PHE A 92 1.99 0.72 -18.25
CA PHE A 92 2.87 1.86 -18.50
C PHE A 92 4.09 1.45 -19.31
N ASN A 93 4.70 0.31 -18.98
CA ASN A 93 5.83 -0.24 -19.72
C ASN A 93 5.47 -0.53 -21.19
N GLN A 94 4.29 -1.11 -21.44
CA GLN A 94 3.79 -1.35 -22.80
C GLN A 94 3.58 -0.04 -23.59
N LYS A 95 3.19 1.03 -22.90
CA LYS A 95 3.02 2.38 -23.47
C LYS A 95 4.31 3.21 -23.50
N GLN A 96 5.45 2.65 -23.08
CA GLN A 96 6.73 3.36 -22.92
C GLN A 96 6.63 4.62 -22.04
N LYS A 97 5.73 4.62 -21.04
CA LYS A 97 5.59 5.67 -20.04
C LYS A 97 6.31 5.28 -18.75
N ILE A 98 6.89 6.26 -18.07
CA ILE A 98 7.53 6.08 -16.76
C ILE A 98 6.46 6.17 -15.67
N PRO A 99 6.13 5.11 -14.92
CA PRO A 99 5.15 5.19 -13.83
C PRO A 99 5.67 6.07 -12.69
N LEU A 100 4.85 7.04 -12.27
CA LEU A 100 5.12 7.92 -11.14
C LEU A 100 4.28 7.49 -9.93
N ILE A 101 4.91 6.82 -8.97
CA ILE A 101 4.26 6.34 -7.74
C ILE A 101 4.39 7.41 -6.65
N VAL A 102 3.27 7.90 -6.15
CA VAL A 102 3.21 9.05 -5.22
C VAL A 102 2.48 8.68 -3.96
N GLY A 103 3.08 8.93 -2.78
CA GLY A 103 2.38 8.68 -1.53
C GLY A 103 3.30 8.58 -0.32
N GLY A 104 2.81 7.88 0.70
CA GLY A 104 3.50 7.75 1.98
C GLY A 104 3.22 6.46 2.75
N THR A 105 2.48 5.52 2.17
CA THR A 105 2.22 4.24 2.85
C THR A 105 3.46 3.36 2.75
N GLY A 106 4.30 3.39 3.78
CA GLY A 106 5.58 2.68 3.79
C GLY A 106 5.47 1.19 3.48
N LEU A 107 4.39 0.52 3.91
CA LEU A 107 4.15 -0.90 3.62
C LEU A 107 3.90 -1.16 2.14
N TYR A 108 3.18 -0.27 1.44
CA TYR A 108 2.94 -0.37 0.00
C TYR A 108 4.25 -0.20 -0.80
N ILE A 109 5.02 0.83 -0.45
CA ILE A 109 6.32 1.07 -1.08
C ILE A 109 7.29 -0.09 -0.82
N LYS A 110 7.34 -0.60 0.43
CA LYS A 110 8.17 -1.75 0.79
C LYS A 110 7.78 -2.99 -0.01
N ALA A 111 6.48 -3.26 -0.14
CA ALA A 111 5.97 -4.39 -0.91
C ALA A 111 6.31 -4.29 -2.40
N LEU A 112 6.23 -3.10 -3.00
CA LEU A 112 6.63 -2.89 -4.40
C LEU A 112 8.13 -3.11 -4.62
N VAL A 113 8.97 -2.62 -3.70
CA VAL A 113 10.43 -2.67 -3.86
C VAL A 113 11.02 -4.02 -3.45
N ARG A 114 10.45 -4.69 -2.46
CA ARG A 114 11.03 -5.90 -1.84
C ARG A 114 10.15 -7.15 -1.97
N GLY A 115 8.96 -7.03 -2.56
CA GLY A 115 7.96 -8.09 -2.56
C GLY A 115 7.27 -8.27 -1.20
N LEU A 116 6.32 -9.20 -1.18
CA LEU A 116 5.64 -9.67 0.02
C LEU A 116 6.09 -11.10 0.33
N PHE A 117 6.01 -11.48 1.61
CA PHE A 117 6.24 -12.86 2.01
C PHE A 117 5.19 -13.79 1.38
N GLY A 118 5.64 -14.87 0.74
CA GLY A 118 4.79 -15.89 0.13
C GLY A 118 4.21 -16.87 1.14
N GLY A 119 3.40 -16.37 2.08
CA GLY A 119 2.68 -17.17 3.08
C GLY A 119 1.21 -17.40 2.73
N PRO A 120 0.50 -18.25 3.51
CA PRO A 120 -0.94 -18.35 3.39
C PRO A 120 -1.59 -16.99 3.72
N GLY A 121 -2.72 -16.70 3.07
CA GLY A 121 -3.55 -15.56 3.43
C GLY A 121 -4.12 -15.68 4.85
N ALA A 122 -4.64 -14.59 5.39
CA ALA A 122 -5.24 -14.59 6.73
C ALA A 122 -6.48 -15.51 6.78
N ASP A 123 -6.49 -16.49 7.69
CA ASP A 123 -7.68 -17.29 7.98
C ASP A 123 -8.64 -16.47 8.85
N ARG A 124 -9.82 -16.17 8.30
CA ARG A 124 -10.87 -15.38 8.95
C ARG A 124 -11.37 -15.99 10.26
N ARG A 125 -11.21 -17.30 10.46
CA ARG A 125 -11.63 -18.03 11.67
C ARG A 125 -10.66 -17.84 12.83
N LEU A 126 -9.37 -17.71 12.53
CA LEU A 126 -8.33 -17.60 13.57
C LEU A 126 -8.41 -16.27 14.31
N LYS A 127 -8.76 -15.18 13.63
CA LYS A 127 -8.77 -13.84 14.25
C LYS A 127 -9.76 -13.72 15.42
N PRO A 128 -11.04 -14.17 15.32
CA PRO A 128 -11.94 -14.27 16.46
C PRO A 128 -11.43 -15.19 17.57
N GLU A 129 -10.84 -16.33 17.22
CA GLU A 129 -10.30 -17.29 18.20
C GLU A 129 -9.14 -16.70 19.01
N MET A 130 -8.18 -16.05 18.35
CA MET A 130 -7.07 -15.37 19.00
C MET A 130 -7.56 -14.21 19.88
N LYS A 131 -8.55 -13.43 19.42
CA LYS A 131 -9.17 -12.38 20.25
C LYS A 131 -9.84 -12.93 21.49
N LYS A 132 -10.54 -14.07 21.36
CA LYS A 132 -11.15 -14.75 22.50
C LYS A 132 -10.08 -15.24 23.48
N TRP A 133 -8.99 -15.82 22.97
CA TRP A 133 -7.84 -16.24 23.79
C TRP A 133 -7.27 -15.06 24.59
N VAL A 134 -6.97 -13.93 23.94
CA VAL A 134 -6.44 -12.74 24.61
C VAL A 134 -7.40 -12.22 25.68
N LYS A 135 -8.71 -12.26 25.42
CA LYS A 135 -9.73 -11.85 26.39
C LYS A 135 -9.81 -12.77 27.61
N GLU A 136 -9.66 -14.08 27.42
CA GLU A 136 -9.84 -15.09 28.47
C GLU A 136 -8.55 -15.35 29.27
N LYS A 137 -7.39 -15.31 28.62
CA LYS A 137 -6.09 -15.70 29.20
C LYS A 137 -5.02 -14.61 29.16
N GLY A 138 -5.28 -13.51 28.46
CA GLY A 138 -4.34 -12.39 28.30
C GLY A 138 -3.38 -12.57 27.13
N ILE A 139 -2.83 -11.45 26.65
CA ILE A 139 -1.88 -11.41 25.52
C ILE A 139 -0.56 -12.14 25.84
N SER A 140 -0.12 -12.11 27.10
CA SER A 140 1.11 -12.77 27.53
C SER A 140 1.06 -14.29 27.32
N ASP A 141 -0.10 -14.93 27.54
CA ASP A 141 -0.27 -16.36 27.32
C ASP A 141 -0.18 -16.73 25.82
N LEU A 142 -0.76 -15.89 24.96
CA LEU A 142 -0.63 -16.05 23.51
C LEU A 142 0.81 -15.82 23.03
N TYR A 143 1.52 -14.87 23.62
CA TYR A 143 2.93 -14.62 23.32
C TYR A 143 3.84 -15.78 23.78
N LEU A 144 3.58 -16.38 24.93
CA LEU A 144 4.24 -17.62 25.35
C LEU A 144 4.00 -18.73 24.34
N LYS A 145 2.77 -18.85 23.82
CA LYS A 145 2.48 -19.83 22.77
C LYS A 145 3.24 -19.56 21.48
N LEU A 146 3.38 -18.30 21.09
CA LEU A 146 4.23 -17.90 19.96
C LEU A 146 5.70 -18.28 20.21
N GLN A 147 6.22 -18.06 21.41
CA GLN A 147 7.59 -18.46 21.77
C GLN A 147 7.82 -19.97 21.67
N GLU A 148 6.83 -20.81 21.97
CA GLU A 148 6.92 -22.26 21.82
C GLU A 148 6.97 -22.69 20.35
N VAL A 149 6.19 -22.04 19.49
CA VAL A 149 5.98 -22.46 18.09
C VAL A 149 7.00 -21.81 17.14
N ASP A 150 7.29 -20.53 17.32
CA ASP A 150 8.24 -19.75 16.52
C ASP A 150 9.02 -18.75 17.40
N PRO A 151 10.10 -19.22 18.06
CA PRO A 151 10.94 -18.37 18.92
C PRO A 151 11.58 -17.19 18.17
N GLU A 152 11.86 -17.34 16.87
CA GLU A 152 12.53 -16.30 16.06
C GLU A 152 11.57 -15.16 15.69
N ALA A 153 10.31 -15.47 15.40
CA ALA A 153 9.26 -14.46 15.27
C ALA A 153 8.97 -13.77 16.61
N ALA A 154 8.87 -14.53 17.71
CA ALA A 154 8.62 -13.97 19.04
C ALA A 154 9.68 -12.92 19.43
N LYS A 155 10.97 -13.15 19.14
CA LYS A 155 12.04 -12.17 19.38
C LYS A 155 11.86 -10.82 18.68
N LYS A 156 11.10 -10.78 17.58
CA LYS A 156 10.89 -9.58 16.76
C LYS A 156 9.58 -8.86 17.09
N ILE A 157 8.64 -9.53 17.76
CA ILE A 157 7.31 -9.03 18.08
C ILE A 157 7.30 -8.65 19.57
N HIS A 158 6.81 -7.46 19.90
CA HIS A 158 6.72 -7.05 21.30
C HIS A 158 5.64 -7.88 22.02
N PRO A 159 5.81 -8.30 23.29
CA PRO A 159 4.84 -9.14 24.01
C PRO A 159 3.44 -8.53 24.16
N HIS A 160 3.31 -7.22 23.95
CA HIS A 160 2.05 -6.47 24.01
C HIS A 160 1.56 -6.00 22.63
N ASP A 161 2.21 -6.45 21.54
CA ASP A 161 1.74 -6.17 20.19
C ASP A 161 0.63 -7.16 19.81
N GLU A 162 -0.62 -6.68 19.80
CA GLU A 162 -1.78 -7.49 19.42
C GLU A 162 -2.01 -7.53 17.90
N ARG A 163 -1.22 -6.81 17.10
CA ARG A 163 -1.44 -6.63 15.66
C ARG A 163 -0.59 -7.52 14.76
#